data_AF-A0A1Q9XR77-F1
#
_entry.id   AF-A0A1Q9XR77-F1
#
_cell.length_a   1.000
_cell.length_b   1.000
_cell.length_c   1.000
_cell.angle_alpha   90.00
_cell.angle_beta   90.00
_cell.angle_gamma   90.00
#
_symmetry.space_group_name_H-M   'P 1'
#
loop_
_entity.id
_entity.type
_entity.pdbx_description
1 polymer ?
#
loop_
_entity_poly.entity_id
_entity_poly.type
_entity_poly.pdbx_seq_one_letter_code
_entity_poly.pdbx_strand_id
1 'polypeptide(L)'
;MTLVKFDADPAEADLMRMHYGEKTASKAYAKAATDALQLYRETQHLQETIEMQRIEILRYQRILEQARASAMHLVEACGQGDLLNG
;
A
#
# COMPACT_ATOMS: atom_id res chain seq x y z
N MET A 1 -3.75 39.59 -14.82
CA MET A 1 -3.90 38.62 -13.71
C MET A 1 -5.33 38.12 -13.74
N THR A 2 -5.55 36.90 -14.21
CA THR A 2 -6.90 36.34 -14.38
C THR A 2 -7.37 35.81 -13.01
N LEU A 3 -8.42 36.39 -12.43
CA LEU A 3 -9.05 35.83 -11.23
C LEU A 3 -9.80 34.56 -11.62
N VAL A 4 -9.30 33.40 -11.20
CA VAL A 4 -10.06 32.15 -11.25
C VAL A 4 -11.07 32.18 -10.11
N LYS A 5 -12.36 32.20 -10.46
CA LYS A 5 -13.43 32.03 -9.48
C LYS A 5 -13.55 30.53 -9.20
N PHE A 6 -13.17 30.13 -7.99
CA PHE A 6 -13.42 28.77 -7.53
C PHE A 6 -14.88 28.69 -7.09
N ASP A 7 -15.71 28.01 -7.86
CA ASP A 7 -17.07 27.63 -7.43
C ASP A 7 -16.95 26.41 -6.50
N ALA A 8 -16.37 26.63 -5.32
CA ALA A 8 -16.29 25.64 -4.25
C ALA A 8 -17.35 25.95 -3.20
N ASP A 9 -17.89 24.91 -2.56
CA ASP A 9 -18.73 25.06 -1.37
C ASP A 9 -17.93 25.85 -0.30
N PRO A 10 -18.50 26.90 0.31
CA PRO A 10 -17.87 27.62 1.42
C PRO A 10 -17.29 26.70 2.52
N ALA A 11 -17.94 25.58 2.84
CA ALA A 11 -17.45 24.63 3.83
C ALA A 11 -16.15 23.94 3.38
N GLU A 12 -16.08 23.55 2.11
CA GLU A 12 -14.88 22.94 1.52
C GLU A 12 -13.73 23.95 1.44
N ALA A 13 -14.03 25.18 1.03
CA ALA A 13 -13.06 26.26 0.97
C ALA A 13 -12.43 26.55 2.36
N ASP A 14 -13.23 26.48 3.43
CA ASP A 14 -12.74 26.63 4.80
C ASP A 14 -11.86 25.47 5.25
N LEU A 15 -12.26 24.23 4.94
CA LEU A 15 -11.43 23.06 5.22
C LEU A 15 -10.07 23.14 4.50
N MET A 16 -10.06 23.56 3.24
CA MET A 16 -8.83 23.73 2.48
C MET A 16 -7.92 24.80 3.08
N ARG A 17 -8.49 25.93 3.53
CA ARG A 17 -7.72 26.95 4.26
C ARG A 17 -7.10 26.40 5.52
N MET A 18 -7.86 25.65 6.32
CA MET A 18 -7.37 25.05 7.56
C MET A 18 -6.27 24.01 7.30
N HIS A 19 -6.48 23.11 6.33
CA HIS A 19 -5.54 22.06 5.98
C HIS A 19 -4.18 22.61 5.52
N TYR A 20 -4.19 23.64 4.66
CA TYR A 20 -2.97 24.25 4.13
C TYR A 20 -2.44 25.44 4.96
N GLY A 21 -3.14 25.82 6.04
CA GLY A 21 -2.77 26.95 6.89
C GLY A 21 -2.83 28.32 6.21
N GLU A 22 -3.73 28.49 5.22
CA GLU A 22 -3.78 29.67 4.36
C GLU A 22 -4.92 30.63 4.73
N LYS A 23 -4.68 31.93 4.54
CA LYS A 23 -5.69 32.98 4.87
C LYS A 23 -6.86 33.00 3.88
N THR A 24 -6.62 32.64 2.62
CA THR A 24 -7.63 32.64 1.55
C THR A 24 -7.70 31.29 0.87
N ALA A 25 -8.90 30.87 0.48
CA ALA A 25 -9.12 29.59 -0.19
C ALA A 25 -8.35 29.50 -1.51
N SER A 26 -8.26 30.61 -2.26
CA SER A 26 -7.46 30.68 -3.50
C SER A 26 -6.00 30.28 -3.32
N LYS A 27 -5.37 30.65 -2.20
CA LYS A 27 -3.98 30.28 -1.90
C LYS A 27 -3.88 28.82 -1.47
N ALA A 28 -4.84 28.34 -0.69
CA ALA A 28 -4.93 26.93 -0.32
C ALA A 28 -5.04 26.03 -1.56
N TYR A 29 -5.95 26.37 -2.49
CA TYR A 29 -6.11 25.63 -3.74
C TYR A 29 -4.87 25.72 -4.65
N ALA A 30 -4.19 26.87 -4.70
CA ALA A 30 -2.93 26.98 -5.45
C ALA A 30 -1.82 26.07 -4.89
N LYS A 31 -1.70 25.97 -3.56
CA LYS A 31 -0.78 25.02 -2.92
C LYS A 31 -1.17 23.57 -3.21
N ALA A 32 -2.46 23.23 -3.03
CA ALA A 32 -2.97 21.89 -3.35
C ALA A 32 -2.68 21.47 -4.80
N ALA A 33 -2.86 22.39 -5.75
CA ALA A 33 -2.54 22.14 -7.15
C ALA A 33 -1.04 21.91 -7.40
N THR A 34 -0.18 22.55 -6.61
CA THR A 34 1.28 22.36 -6.69
C THR A 34 1.67 20.97 -6.18
N ASP A 35 1.05 20.52 -5.09
CA ASP A 35 1.35 19.22 -4.46
C ASP A 35 0.74 18.04 -5.23
N ALA A 36 -0.34 18.26 -6.00
CA ALA A 36 -1.12 17.21 -6.66
C ALA A 36 -0.28 16.25 -7.50
N LEU A 37 0.69 16.75 -8.29
CA LEU A 37 1.53 15.90 -9.13
C LEU A 37 2.50 15.04 -8.31
N GLN A 38 3.03 15.59 -7.21
CA GLN A 38 3.90 14.83 -6.32
C GLN A 38 3.11 13.73 -5.61
N LEU A 39 1.95 14.07 -5.03
CA LEU A 39 1.08 13.11 -4.35
C LEU A 39 0.60 12.00 -5.29
N TYR A 40 0.31 12.33 -6.54
CA TYR A 40 -0.02 11.32 -7.56
C TYR A 40 1.12 10.32 -7.77
N ARG A 41 2.36 10.80 -7.93
CA ARG A 41 3.54 9.95 -8.10
C ARG A 41 3.80 9.08 -6.88
N GLU A 42 3.69 9.65 -5.68
CA GLU A 42 3.82 8.92 -4.42
C GLU A 42 2.76 7.82 -4.31
N THR A 43 1.51 8.13 -4.68
CA THR A 43 0.42 7.15 -4.68
C THR A 43 0.69 6.01 -5.65
N GLN A 44 1.16 6.30 -6.87
CA GLN A 44 1.53 5.24 -7.82
C GLN A 44 2.67 4.37 -7.29
N HIS A 45 3.71 4.98 -6.72
CA HIS A 45 4.84 4.25 -6.16
C HIS A 45 4.42 3.34 -4.99
N LEU A 46 3.54 3.82 -4.12
CA LEU A 46 2.99 3.02 -3.03
C LEU A 46 2.13 1.86 -3.55
N GLN A 47 1.34 2.07 -4.59
CA GLN A 47 0.56 0.99 -5.23
C GLN A 47 1.46 -0.09 -5.82
N GLU A 48 2.52 0.29 -6.53
CA GLU A 48 3.53 -0.65 -7.06
C GLU A 48 4.20 -1.43 -5.92
N THR A 49 4.54 -0.75 -4.82
CA THR A 49 5.15 -1.38 -3.64
C THR A 49 4.22 -2.42 -3.01
N ILE A 50 2.93 -2.08 -2.85
CA ILE A 50 1.92 -3.00 -2.32
C ILE A 50 1.80 -4.23 -3.22
N GLU A 51 1.80 -4.06 -4.53
CA GLU A 51 1.66 -5.18 -5.46
C GLU A 51 2.88 -6.10 -5.43
N MET A 52 4.09 -5.54 -5.37
CA MET A 52 5.31 -6.34 -5.17
C MET A 52 5.26 -7.14 -3.86
N GLN A 53 4.84 -6.51 -2.76
CA GLN A 53 4.72 -7.19 -1.47
C GLN A 53 3.70 -8.33 -1.49
N ARG A 54 2.57 -8.16 -2.19
CA ARG A 54 1.57 -9.23 -2.37
C ARG A 54 2.16 -10.44 -3.08
N ILE A 55 2.93 -10.22 -4.14
CA ILE A 55 3.62 -11.29 -4.88
C ILE A 55 4.61 -12.02 -3.97
N GLU A 56 5.38 -11.28 -3.16
CA GLU A 56 6.31 -11.89 -2.20
C GLU A 56 5.58 -12.72 -1.14
N ILE A 57 4.47 -12.24 -0.60
CA ILE A 57 3.66 -12.98 0.38
C ILE A 57 3.20 -14.32 -0.21
N LEU A 58 2.67 -14.30 -1.44
CA LEU A 58 2.23 -15.53 -2.13
C LEU A 58 3.41 -16.50 -2.34
N ARG A 59 4.59 -15.97 -2.71
CA ARG A 59 5.80 -16.77 -2.84
C ARG A 59 6.19 -17.43 -1.51
N TYR A 60 6.20 -16.67 -0.41
CA TYR A 60 6.54 -17.20 0.90
C TYR A 60 5.53 -18.23 1.40
N GLN A 61 4.23 -18.02 1.17
CA GLN A 61 3.20 -19.00 1.49
C GLN A 61 3.46 -20.33 0.79
N ARG A 62 3.77 -20.30 -0.50
CA ARG A 62 4.11 -21.51 -1.27
C ARG A 62 5.35 -22.22 -0.73
N ILE A 63 6.39 -21.47 -0.36
CA ILE A 63 7.61 -22.04 0.24
C ILE A 63 7.28 -22.73 1.56
N LEU A 64 6.46 -22.10 2.41
CA LEU A 64 6.04 -22.68 3.69
C LEU A 64 5.22 -23.96 3.51
N GLU A 65 4.31 -24.00 2.53
CA GLU A 65 3.56 -25.20 2.20
C GLU A 65 4.47 -26.35 1.75
N GLN A 66 5.44 -26.07 0.88
CA GLN A 66 6.42 -27.06 0.44
C GLN A 66 7.29 -27.58 1.58
N ALA A 67 7.72 -26.67 2.48
CA ALA A 67 8.49 -27.04 3.66
C ALA A 67 7.67 -27.95 4.59
N ARG A 68 6.38 -27.65 4.80
CA ARG A 68 5.47 -28.51 5.59
C ARG A 68 5.29 -29.89 4.97
N ALA A 69 5.04 -29.96 3.66
CA ALA A 69 4.90 -31.24 2.95
C ALA A 69 6.18 -32.08 3.04
N SER A 70 7.35 -31.45 2.86
CA SER A 70 8.65 -32.12 2.99
C SER A 70 8.88 -32.64 4.41
N ALA A 71 8.53 -31.86 5.43
CA ALA A 71 8.61 -32.27 6.82
C ALA A 71 7.69 -33.47 7.12
N MET A 72 6.46 -33.48 6.58
CA MET A 72 5.55 -34.62 6.72
C MET A 72 6.14 -35.89 6.11
N HIS A 73 6.67 -35.81 4.88
CA HIS A 73 7.30 -36.96 4.24
C HIS A 73 8.52 -37.49 5.02
N LEU A 74 9.31 -36.59 5.62
CA LEU A 74 10.43 -37.01 6.45
C LEU A 74 9.96 -37.72 7.72
N VAL A 75 8.91 -37.21 8.37
CA VAL A 75 8.29 -37.88 9.53
C VAL A 75 7.74 -39.26 9.16
N GLU A 76 7.05 -39.39 8.03
CA GLU A 76 6.54 -40.66 7.51
C GLU A 76 7.67 -41.66 7.25
N ALA A 77 8.74 -41.23 6.58
CA ALA A 77 9.90 -42.07 6.27
C ALA A 77 10.63 -42.53 7.55
N CYS A 78 10.82 -41.64 8.52
CA CYS A 78 11.40 -41.99 9.82
C CYS A 78 10.51 -42.97 10.61
N GLY A 79 9.19 -42.74 10.64
CA GLY A 79 8.25 -43.64 11.32
C GLY A 79 8.16 -45.03 10.70
N GLN A 80 8.26 -45.14 9.37
CA GLN A 80 8.35 -46.44 8.67
C GLN A 80 9.69 -47.14 8.93
N GLY A 81 10.80 -46.39 9.01
CA GLY A 81 12.10 -46.94 9.37
C GLY A 81 12.15 -47.52 10.78
N ASP A 82 11.38 -46.97 11.71
CA ASP A 82 11.26 -47.45 13.09
C ASP A 82 10.40 -48.74 13.16
N LEU A 83 9.33 -48.84 12.36
CA LEU A 83 8.48 -50.03 12.25
C LEU A 83 9.16 -51.24 11.59
N LEU A 84 10.16 -51.02 10.73
CA LEU A 84 10.88 -52.08 10.01
C LEU A 84 12.16 -52.55 10.72
N ASN A 85 12.69 -51.79 11.67
CA ASN A 85 13.91 -52.12 12.42
C ASN A 85 13.64 -52.45 13.91
N GLY A 86 12.37 -52.47 14.35
CA GLY A 86 11.94 -52.91 15.67
C GLY A 86 11.60 -54.39 15.75
#